data_AF-A0A554NFA5-F1
#
_entry.id   AF-A0A554NFA5-F1
#
_cell.length_a   1.000
_cell.length_b   1.000
_cell.length_c   1.000
_cell.angle_alpha   90.00
_cell.angle_beta   90.00
_cell.angle_gamma   90.00
#
_symmetry.space_group_name_H-M   'P 1'
#
loop_
_entity.id
_entity.type
_entity.pdbx_description
1 polymer ?
#
loop_
_entity_poly.entity_id
_entity_poly.type
_entity_poly.pdbx_seq_one_letter_code
_entity_poly.pdbx_strand_id
1 'polypeptide(L)'
;MYWRAVVAGVAWGVGYLACCYLLPSLEAVGVVAVPLALGAGPLAGAAAGRLSPGGPAESTRYGLAAGALTGLVFVAAFWHIVSVARFNTVTPLGRGGAFYAAKLTFAYSAGDVSLIARYPGRAAGALALAGGTAIALLGSYAGYAADRRDRTQFIE
;
A
#
# COMPACT_ATOMS: atom_id res chain seq x y z
N MET A 1 -13.18 -5.98 21.77
CA MET A 1 -12.09 -5.56 20.86
C MET A 1 -11.94 -6.59 19.75
N TYR A 2 -12.46 -6.29 18.55
CA TYR A 2 -12.48 -7.24 17.44
C TYR A 2 -11.18 -7.19 16.62
N TRP A 3 -10.07 -7.53 17.29
CA TRP A 3 -8.72 -7.57 16.68
C TRP A 3 -8.66 -8.48 15.44
N ARG A 4 -9.55 -9.48 15.36
CA ARG A 4 -9.69 -10.41 14.22
C ARG A 4 -10.01 -9.70 12.91
N ALA A 5 -10.87 -8.67 12.94
CA ALA A 5 -11.23 -7.92 11.73
C ALA A 5 -10.02 -7.14 11.19
N VAL A 6 -9.26 -6.52 12.09
CA VAL A 6 -8.02 -5.81 11.74
C VAL A 6 -6.97 -6.78 11.22
N VAL A 7 -6.75 -7.92 11.88
CA VAL A 7 -5.77 -8.92 11.44
C VAL A 7 -6.13 -9.52 10.09
N ALA A 8 -7.41 -9.81 9.83
CA ALA A 8 -7.87 -10.26 8.52
C ALA A 8 -7.62 -9.19 7.44
N GLY A 9 -7.94 -7.93 7.73
CA GLY A 9 -7.63 -6.81 6.83
C GLY A 9 -6.14 -6.68 6.53
N VAL A 10 -5.30 -6.72 7.56
CA VAL A 10 -3.84 -6.66 7.40
C VAL A 10 -3.32 -7.86 6.61
N ALA A 11 -3.81 -9.08 6.88
CA ALA A 11 -3.40 -10.27 6.14
C ALA A 11 -3.71 -10.14 4.64
N TRP A 12 -4.88 -9.61 4.28
CA TRP A 12 -5.23 -9.33 2.89
C TRP A 12 -4.37 -8.21 2.27
N GLY A 13 -4.19 -7.11 2.99
CA GLY A 13 -3.36 -5.99 2.54
C GLY A 13 -1.90 -6.39 2.30
N VAL A 14 -1.29 -7.08 3.28
CA VAL A 14 0.09 -7.55 3.21
C VAL A 14 0.24 -8.68 2.19
N GLY A 15 -0.70 -9.62 2.13
CA GLY A 15 -0.70 -10.68 1.12
C GLY A 15 -0.76 -10.11 -0.30
N TYR A 16 -1.57 -9.09 -0.53
CA TYR A 16 -1.63 -8.37 -1.80
C TYR A 16 -0.31 -7.64 -2.12
N LEU A 17 0.29 -6.94 -1.14
CA LEU A 17 1.60 -6.32 -1.33
C LEU A 17 2.70 -7.35 -1.64
N ALA A 18 2.65 -8.53 -1.02
CA ALA A 18 3.56 -9.63 -1.30
C ALA A 18 3.39 -10.14 -2.74
N CYS A 19 2.14 -10.27 -3.24
CA CYS A 19 1.89 -10.57 -4.64
C CYS A 19 2.48 -9.48 -5.57
N CYS A 20 2.25 -8.20 -5.28
CA CYS A 20 2.80 -7.09 -6.07
C CYS A 20 4.34 -7.06 -6.09
N TYR A 21 4.98 -7.53 -5.03
CA TYR A 21 6.42 -7.67 -4.93
C TYR A 21 6.95 -8.86 -5.74
N LEU A 22 6.25 -10.00 -5.70
CA LEU A 22 6.68 -11.25 -6.34
C LEU A 22 6.38 -11.31 -7.85
N LEU A 23 5.49 -10.46 -8.37
CA LEU A 23 5.08 -10.44 -9.78
C LEU A 23 6.10 -9.69 -10.67
N PRO A 24 6.94 -10.40 -11.44
CA PRO A 24 8.05 -9.79 -12.18
C PRO A 24 7.61 -9.05 -13.44
N SER A 25 6.41 -9.32 -13.97
CA SER A 25 5.85 -8.63 -15.13
C SER A 25 5.49 -7.17 -14.83
N LEU A 26 5.31 -6.81 -13.56
CA LEU A 26 4.94 -5.45 -13.15
C LEU A 26 6.09 -4.44 -13.29
N GLU A 27 7.33 -4.91 -13.44
CA GLU A 27 8.50 -4.05 -13.68
C GLU A 27 8.41 -3.28 -14.99
N ALA A 28 7.79 -3.88 -16.01
CA ALA A 28 7.63 -3.26 -17.33
C ALA A 28 6.54 -2.18 -17.36
N VAL A 29 5.67 -2.12 -16.34
CA VAL A 29 4.45 -1.31 -16.33
C VAL A 29 4.56 -0.15 -15.33
N GLY A 30 5.73 0.49 -15.23
CA GLY A 30 6.10 1.39 -14.11
C GLY A 30 5.08 2.44 -13.68
N VAL A 31 4.19 2.91 -14.57
CA VAL A 31 3.11 3.85 -14.22
C VAL A 31 1.96 3.18 -13.44
N VAL A 32 1.68 1.90 -13.70
CA VAL A 32 0.57 1.13 -13.08
C VAL A 32 1.00 0.48 -11.75
N ALA A 33 2.31 0.34 -11.53
CA ALA A 33 2.87 -0.21 -10.30
C ALA A 33 2.46 0.56 -9.03
N VAL A 34 2.37 1.89 -9.10
CA VAL A 34 1.97 2.74 -7.96
C VAL A 34 0.48 2.57 -7.62
N PRO A 35 -0.47 2.72 -8.56
CA PRO A 35 -1.88 2.41 -8.31
C PRO A 35 -2.10 0.99 -7.78
N LEU A 36 -1.36 0.01 -8.30
CA LEU A 36 -1.41 -1.37 -7.83
C LEU A 36 -1.03 -1.44 -6.35
N ALA A 37 0.15 -0.95 -5.94
CA ALA A 37 0.54 -0.99 -4.53
C ALA A 37 -0.44 -0.27 -3.59
N LEU A 38 -1.05 0.83 -4.04
CA LEU A 38 -2.09 1.55 -3.29
C LEU A 38 -3.39 0.74 -3.11
N GLY A 39 -3.65 -0.22 -4.01
CA GLY A 39 -4.76 -1.18 -3.94
C GLY A 39 -4.77 -2.06 -2.68
N ALA A 40 -3.64 -2.14 -1.96
CA ALA A 40 -3.55 -2.81 -0.67
C ALA A 40 -4.46 -2.15 0.39
N GLY A 41 -4.63 -0.82 0.33
CA GLY A 41 -5.45 -0.05 1.26
C GLY A 41 -6.93 -0.44 1.18
N PRO A 42 -7.57 -0.34 -0.01
CA PRO A 42 -8.95 -0.75 -0.19
C PRO A 42 -9.21 -2.21 0.17
N LEU A 43 -8.29 -3.12 -0.15
CA LEU A 43 -8.41 -4.55 0.21
C LEU A 43 -8.38 -4.75 1.73
N ALA A 44 -7.41 -4.14 2.41
CA ALA A 44 -7.31 -4.21 3.86
C ALA A 44 -8.54 -3.60 4.55
N GLY A 45 -8.96 -2.44 4.05
CA GLY A 45 -10.13 -1.70 4.53
C GLY A 45 -11.44 -2.45 4.34
N ALA A 46 -11.70 -2.97 3.15
CA ALA A 46 -12.91 -3.72 2.85
C ALA A 46 -13.01 -5.03 3.63
N ALA A 47 -11.90 -5.76 3.78
CA ALA A 47 -11.87 -6.99 4.58
C ALA A 47 -12.11 -6.70 6.07
N ALA A 48 -11.49 -5.65 6.62
CA ALA A 48 -11.72 -5.23 8.01
C ALA A 48 -13.14 -4.69 8.22
N GLY A 49 -13.67 -3.91 7.27
CA GLY A 49 -15.01 -3.33 7.32
C GLY A 49 -16.13 -4.35 7.20
N ARG A 50 -15.95 -5.44 6.44
CA ARG A 50 -16.92 -6.54 6.35
C ARG A 50 -17.00 -7.39 7.62
N LEU A 51 -15.90 -7.49 8.35
CA LEU A 51 -15.81 -8.27 9.59
C LEU A 51 -16.05 -7.43 10.85
N SER A 52 -16.29 -6.13 10.65
CA SER A 52 -16.64 -5.18 11.69
C SER A 52 -18.08 -5.47 12.16
N PRO A 53 -18.31 -5.68 13.46
CA PRO A 53 -19.65 -5.91 14.00
C PRO A 53 -20.44 -4.62 14.27
N GLY A 54 -19.81 -3.47 14.06
CA GLY A 54 -20.39 -2.16 14.33
C GLY A 54 -20.93 -1.47 13.10
N GLY A 55 -21.52 -0.29 13.31
CA GLY A 55 -21.97 0.57 12.21
C GLY A 55 -20.83 1.29 11.48
N PRO A 56 -21.17 2.26 10.61
CA PRO A 56 -20.22 2.83 9.65
C PRO A 56 -18.99 3.44 10.32
N ALA A 57 -19.17 4.06 11.49
CA ALA A 57 -18.09 4.66 12.26
C ALA A 57 -17.09 3.63 12.80
N GLU A 58 -17.54 2.42 13.16
CA GLU A 58 -16.66 1.35 13.64
C GLU A 58 -15.91 0.70 12.48
N SER A 59 -16.61 0.44 11.36
CA SER A 59 -16.01 -0.10 10.13
C SER A 59 -14.96 0.83 9.54
N THR A 60 -15.17 2.15 9.58
CA THR A 60 -14.15 3.15 9.23
C THR A 60 -12.93 3.06 10.13
N ARG A 61 -13.10 2.92 11.45
CA ARG A 61 -11.99 2.81 12.41
C ARG A 61 -11.17 1.54 12.20
N TYR A 62 -11.82 0.39 12.00
CA TYR A 62 -11.13 -0.87 11.71
C TYR A 62 -10.46 -0.86 10.34
N GLY A 63 -11.10 -0.26 9.33
CA GLY A 63 -10.51 -0.07 8.01
C GLY A 63 -9.29 0.85 8.02
N LEU A 64 -9.34 1.94 8.80
CA LEU A 64 -8.19 2.82 9.02
C LEU A 64 -7.06 2.10 9.74
N ALA A 65 -7.36 1.33 10.80
CA ALA A 65 -6.35 0.59 11.55
C ALA A 65 -5.65 -0.48 10.68
N ALA A 66 -6.42 -1.26 9.92
CA ALA A 66 -5.89 -2.26 9.00
C ALA A 66 -5.09 -1.60 7.86
N GLY A 67 -5.60 -0.51 7.31
CA GLY A 67 -4.92 0.28 6.28
C GLY A 67 -3.61 0.91 6.79
N ALA A 68 -3.59 1.45 8.02
CA ALA A 68 -2.38 2.03 8.61
C ALA A 68 -1.29 0.98 8.86
N LEU A 69 -1.66 -0.18 9.41
CA LEU A 69 -0.71 -1.29 9.60
C LEU A 69 -0.17 -1.82 8.26
N THR A 70 -1.03 -1.97 7.26
CA THR A 70 -0.63 -2.33 5.89
C THR A 70 0.27 -1.26 5.27
N GLY A 71 -0.03 0.02 5.50
CA GLY A 71 0.75 1.17 5.07
C GLY A 71 2.14 1.20 5.71
N LEU A 72 2.27 0.83 6.99
CA LEU A 72 3.58 0.68 7.65
C LEU A 72 4.41 -0.44 7.02
N VAL A 73 3.79 -1.57 6.66
CA VAL A 73 4.47 -2.64 5.93
C VAL A 73 4.92 -2.15 4.56
N PHE A 74 4.08 -1.40 3.84
CA PHE A 74 4.45 -0.76 2.58
C PHE A 74 5.64 0.19 2.76
N VAL A 75 5.62 1.08 3.76
CA VAL A 75 6.71 2.02 4.05
C VAL A 75 8.01 1.25 4.30
N ALA A 76 7.97 0.21 5.13
CA ALA A 76 9.14 -0.61 5.45
C ALA A 76 9.69 -1.31 4.20
N ALA A 77 8.82 -1.92 3.38
CA ALA A 77 9.21 -2.59 2.15
C ALA A 77 9.79 -1.62 1.11
N PHE A 78 9.13 -0.48 0.89
CA PHE A 78 9.58 0.55 -0.03
C PHE A 78 10.92 1.14 0.41
N TRP A 79 11.05 1.47 1.70
CA TRP A 79 12.30 1.96 2.29
C TRP A 79 13.43 0.94 2.18
N HIS A 80 13.16 -0.34 2.43
CA HIS A 80 14.13 -1.42 2.27
C HIS A 80 14.64 -1.52 0.83
N ILE A 81 13.74 -1.47 -0.15
CA ILE A 81 14.09 -1.58 -1.58
C ILE A 81 14.89 -0.38 -2.06
N VAL A 82 14.60 0.81 -1.56
CA VAL A 82 15.37 2.02 -1.89
C VAL A 82 16.71 2.08 -1.13
N SER A 83 16.80 1.58 0.09
CA SER A 83 18.02 1.66 0.93
C SER A 83 19.04 0.56 0.66
N VAL A 84 18.60 -0.69 0.43
CA VAL A 84 19.51 -1.83 0.26
C VAL A 84 20.12 -1.90 -1.14
N ALA A 85 19.39 -1.46 -2.16
CA ALA A 85 19.88 -1.51 -3.52
C ALA A 85 20.51 -0.16 -3.89
N ARG A 86 21.85 -0.03 -3.76
CA ARG A 86 22.59 1.01 -4.49
C ARG A 86 22.05 1.05 -5.93
N PHE A 87 21.76 2.22 -6.48
CA PHE A 87 21.22 2.38 -7.84
C PHE A 87 22.07 1.67 -8.93
N ASN A 88 23.32 1.28 -8.60
CA ASN A 88 24.25 0.56 -9.48
C ASN A 88 24.28 -0.97 -9.36
N THR A 89 23.61 -1.59 -8.38
CA THR A 89 23.64 -3.06 -8.24
C THR A 89 22.28 -3.63 -8.55
N VAL A 90 22.20 -4.30 -9.72
CA VAL A 90 21.17 -5.27 -10.06
C VAL A 90 21.10 -6.26 -8.89
N THR A 91 19.99 -6.24 -8.15
CA THR A 91 19.78 -7.17 -7.04
C THR A 91 19.78 -8.60 -7.57
N PRO A 92 20.63 -9.52 -7.05
CA PRO A 92 20.77 -10.88 -7.57
C PRO A 92 19.61 -11.80 -7.18
N LEU A 93 18.68 -11.34 -6.35
CA LEU A 93 17.46 -12.04 -5.97
C LEU A 93 16.26 -11.22 -6.41
N GLY A 94 15.60 -11.67 -7.49
CA GLY A 94 14.20 -11.37 -7.78
C GLY A 94 13.88 -9.90 -8.04
N ARG A 95 13.70 -9.59 -9.32
CA ARG A 95 12.78 -8.57 -9.86
C ARG A 95 11.75 -8.05 -8.85
N GLY A 96 12.00 -6.92 -8.18
CA GLY A 96 11.17 -6.38 -7.08
C GLY A 96 9.80 -5.83 -7.53
N GLY A 97 9.28 -6.32 -8.65
CA GLY A 97 7.95 -6.07 -9.19
C GLY A 97 7.61 -4.57 -9.24
N ALA A 98 6.45 -4.24 -8.69
CA ALA A 98 5.96 -2.87 -8.64
C ALA A 98 6.90 -1.89 -7.88
N PHE A 99 7.60 -2.38 -6.86
CA PHE A 99 8.48 -1.55 -6.04
C PHE A 99 9.80 -1.24 -6.73
N TYR A 100 10.33 -2.18 -7.52
CA TYR A 100 11.49 -1.94 -8.37
C TYR A 100 11.16 -0.97 -9.51
N ALA A 101 9.96 -1.10 -10.11
CA ALA A 101 9.48 -0.15 -11.10
C ALA A 101 9.39 1.28 -10.53
N ALA A 102 8.84 1.42 -9.32
CA ALA A 102 8.77 2.71 -8.62
C ALA A 102 10.17 3.29 -8.32
N LYS A 103 11.14 2.44 -7.98
CA LYS A 103 12.54 2.84 -7.82
C LYS A 103 13.14 3.35 -9.14
N LEU A 104 12.90 2.66 -10.27
CA LEU A 104 13.37 3.10 -11.59
C LEU A 104 12.76 4.44 -11.97
N THR A 105 11.44 4.62 -11.80
CA THR A 105 10.78 5.91 -12.04
C THR A 105 11.39 7.02 -11.19
N PHE A 106 11.67 6.74 -9.91
CA PHE A 106 12.33 7.69 -9.03
C PHE A 106 13.78 8.01 -9.48
N ALA A 107 14.52 7.01 -9.98
CA ALA A 107 15.86 7.18 -10.54
C ALA A 107 15.85 8.10 -11.76
N TYR A 108 14.91 7.86 -12.70
CA TYR A 108 14.78 8.64 -13.91
C TYR A 108 14.31 10.07 -13.62
N SER A 109 13.34 10.25 -12.72
CA SER A 109 12.88 11.59 -12.30
C SER A 109 13.90 12.36 -11.46
N ALA A 110 14.89 11.70 -10.87
CA ALA A 110 15.97 12.37 -10.15
C ALA A 110 16.84 13.24 -11.08
N GLY A 111 16.92 12.90 -12.37
CA GLY A 111 17.62 13.71 -13.38
C GLY A 111 16.90 15.03 -13.68
N ASP A 112 15.57 15.04 -13.60
CA ASP A 112 14.74 16.20 -13.95
C ASP A 112 14.41 17.08 -12.75
N VAL A 113 14.45 16.53 -11.52
CA VAL A 113 14.08 17.24 -10.29
C VAL A 113 15.29 17.40 -9.38
N SER A 114 15.84 18.61 -9.35
CA SER A 114 17.06 18.95 -8.59
C SER A 114 16.93 18.69 -7.07
N LEU A 115 15.73 18.70 -6.50
CA LEU A 115 15.49 18.34 -5.11
C LEU A 115 15.73 16.84 -4.84
N ILE A 116 15.33 15.97 -5.78
CA ILE A 116 15.48 14.52 -5.68
C ILE A 116 16.95 14.13 -5.83
N ALA A 117 17.66 14.74 -6.79
CA ALA A 117 19.11 14.56 -6.95
C ALA A 117 19.90 14.97 -5.70
N ARG A 118 19.47 16.05 -5.03
CA ARG A 118 20.18 16.60 -3.86
C ARG A 118 19.90 15.84 -2.57
N TYR A 119 18.73 15.21 -2.43
CA TYR A 119 18.31 14.50 -1.21
C TYR A 119 17.54 13.19 -1.49
N PRO A 120 18.15 12.19 -2.15
CA PRO A 120 17.44 11.00 -2.63
C PRO A 120 16.80 10.19 -1.49
N GLY A 121 17.48 10.05 -0.35
CA GLY A 121 16.94 9.33 0.81
C GLY A 121 15.74 10.04 1.48
N ARG A 122 15.76 11.39 1.55
CA ARG A 122 14.63 12.15 2.13
C ARG A 122 13.42 12.14 1.22
N ALA A 123 13.63 12.29 -0.09
CA ALA A 123 12.56 12.23 -1.07
C ALA A 123 11.94 10.83 -1.14
N ALA A 124 12.75 9.76 -1.06
CA ALA A 124 12.24 8.40 -0.96
C ALA A 124 11.43 8.15 0.32
N GLY A 125 11.90 8.67 1.47
CA GLY A 125 11.16 8.58 2.74
C GLY A 125 9.83 9.32 2.69
N ALA A 126 9.82 10.53 2.12
CA ALA A 126 8.60 11.31 1.95
C ALA A 126 7.58 10.58 1.08
N LEU A 127 8.02 9.96 -0.03
CA LEU A 127 7.14 9.17 -0.90
C LEU A 127 6.65 7.89 -0.22
N ALA A 128 7.51 7.20 0.53
CA ALA A 128 7.11 6.02 1.30
C ALA A 128 6.00 6.39 2.28
N LEU A 129 6.19 7.45 3.06
CA LEU A 129 5.22 7.95 4.03
C LEU A 129 3.93 8.43 3.35
N ALA A 130 4.02 9.14 2.23
CA ALA A 130 2.87 9.58 1.46
C ALA A 130 2.05 8.37 0.95
N GLY A 131 2.72 7.34 0.41
CA GLY A 131 2.08 6.11 -0.03
C GLY A 131 1.43 5.33 1.11
N GLY A 132 2.12 5.17 2.24
CA GLY A 132 1.56 4.53 3.43
C GLY A 132 0.35 5.28 3.99
N THR A 133 0.39 6.61 3.98
CA THR A 133 -0.74 7.46 4.39
C THR A 133 -1.92 7.31 3.44
N ALA A 134 -1.66 7.27 2.13
CA ALA A 134 -2.70 7.04 1.13
C ALA A 134 -3.37 5.67 1.30
N ILE A 135 -2.60 4.60 1.55
CA ILE A 135 -3.11 3.26 1.86
C ILE A 135 -4.02 3.30 3.10
N ALA A 136 -3.63 4.02 4.15
CA ALA A 136 -4.43 4.16 5.36
C ALA A 136 -5.77 4.86 5.11
N LEU A 137 -5.75 5.98 4.35
CA LEU A 137 -6.95 6.72 4.00
C LEU A 137 -7.88 5.92 3.08
N LEU A 138 -7.32 5.21 2.10
CA LEU A 138 -8.08 4.32 1.22
C LEU A 138 -8.68 3.14 2.00
N GLY A 139 -7.97 2.59 2.98
CA GLY A 139 -8.50 1.56 3.87
C GLY A 139 -9.65 2.06 4.74
N SER A 140 -9.54 3.28 5.28
CA SER A 140 -10.63 3.96 6.00
C SER A 140 -11.89 4.10 5.14
N TYR A 141 -11.73 4.60 3.91
CA TYR A 141 -12.83 4.77 2.97
C TYR A 141 -13.47 3.45 2.55
N ALA A 142 -12.66 2.43 2.25
CA ALA A 142 -13.16 1.12 1.86
C ALA A 142 -13.89 0.41 3.01
N GLY A 143 -13.41 0.57 4.25
CA GLY A 143 -14.10 0.06 5.45
C GLY A 143 -15.47 0.68 5.63
N TYR A 144 -15.58 2.00 5.41
CA TYR A 144 -16.86 2.70 5.41
C TYR A 144 -17.81 2.23 4.30
N ALA A 145 -17.29 2.07 3.08
CA ALA A 145 -18.09 1.69 1.92
C ALA A 145 -18.60 0.23 1.99
N ALA A 146 -17.82 -0.66 2.63
CA ALA A 146 -18.21 -2.06 2.82
C ALA A 146 -19.46 -2.22 3.69
N ASP A 147 -19.55 -1.51 4.82
CA ASP A 147 -20.71 -1.55 5.72
C ASP A 147 -21.97 -0.94 5.08
N ARG A 148 -21.80 0.10 4.25
CA ARG A 148 -22.94 0.73 3.55
C ARG A 148 -23.61 -0.19 2.54
N ARG A 149 -22.86 -1.05 1.86
CA ARG A 149 -23.41 -1.96 0.82
C ARG A 149 -24.30 -3.04 1.42
N ASP A 150 -23.89 -3.63 2.54
CA ASP A 150 -24.68 -4.69 3.19
C ASP A 150 -26.03 -4.15 3.69
N ARG A 151 -26.08 -2.90 4.19
CA ARG A 151 -27.35 -2.30 4.64
C ARG A 151 -28.32 -1.96 3.51
N THR A 152 -27.82 -1.63 2.32
CA THR A 152 -28.69 -1.34 1.16
C THR A 152 -29.31 -2.59 0.53
N GLN A 153 -28.80 -3.79 0.83
CA GLN A 153 -29.39 -5.04 0.32
C GLN A 153 -30.57 -5.56 1.15
N PHE A 154 -30.89 -4.94 2.30
CA PHE A 154 -32.04 -5.32 3.15
C PHE A 154 -33.32 -4.51 2.88
N ILE A 155 -33.40 -3.80 1.75
CA ILE A 155 -34.64 -3.22 1.27
C ILE A 155 -35.16 -4.12 0.14
N GLU A 156 -35.76 -5.25 0.53
CA GLU A 156 -36.65 -6.08 -0.30
C GLU A 156 -38.07 -6.03 0.25
#